data_AF-A0AAN9GLX8-F1
#
_entry.id   AF-A0AAN9GLX8-F1
#
_cell.length_a   1.000
_cell.length_b   1.000
_cell.length_c   1.000
_cell.angle_alpha   90.00
_cell.angle_beta   90.00
_cell.angle_gamma   90.00
#
_symmetry.space_group_name_H-M   'P 1'
#
loop_
_entity.id
_entity.type
_entity.pdbx_description
1 polymer ?
#
loop_
_entity_poly.entity_id
_entity_poly.type
_entity_poly.pdbx_seq_one_letter_code
_entity_poly.pdbx_strand_id
1 'polypeptide(L)'
;MEIVCFLILALALGSVEVNCRSQSPSCWDSGLKFSFPIDVCYGVGVCRCDNFTADCSSNPDSLTFIPDLNRSYKYLNFSNNNVTSISDVSFFVNVSRDVEIIDLHSNGLTNIAEGVFHGLDNLTTLLLGGSNQFGYKAMPALLSVPSLMSVRMRCLNLGPIPQYTFQDGAFDNMHRLWKVILDNNLIQTISETTFSEKIRSSLKKVSLGGNPYQCDCNILWFQKWMRTNPVIFQDYHFRGYNCHNDYTVSIEDFVLNPQACILGSGAATLTIGIACFLIIFLVLLIVFFRFRWHVRLWLYEVCRGRRRRSRVSRGCKYDVFVSYAEEDAVWVQEELLPVLEGEWGLTLCVHHRDFRPGKHIVDNISDCVSDSERVILVFSPHFARSEWCQFELKYCQSFVMERDDVMVLVALQETQSRDMTGAMLAVLRTTTYIEWDDEQDARQSFWGRLHVALDDPEEIQVV
;
A
#
# COMPACT_ATOMS: atom_id res chain seq x y z
N MET A 1 9.20 -28.58 23.09
CA MET A 1 9.69 -29.46 22.00
C MET A 1 8.53 -30.18 21.28
N GLU A 2 7.33 -29.59 21.22
CA GLU A 2 6.13 -30.21 20.61
C GLU A 2 5.58 -29.46 19.38
N ILE A 3 6.17 -28.32 19.02
CA ILE A 3 5.70 -27.52 17.86
C ILE A 3 6.39 -27.94 16.55
N VAL A 4 7.48 -28.72 16.61
CA VAL A 4 8.22 -29.16 15.42
C VAL A 4 7.69 -30.48 14.82
N CYS A 5 6.89 -31.25 15.57
CA CYS A 5 6.32 -32.52 15.07
C CYS A 5 5.10 -32.35 14.16
N PHE A 6 4.36 -31.23 14.24
CA PHE A 6 3.17 -31.01 13.41
C PHE A 6 3.48 -30.47 12.01
N LEU A 7 4.63 -29.81 11.82
CA LEU A 7 5.05 -29.31 10.50
C LEU A 7 5.63 -30.41 9.59
N ILE A 8 6.08 -31.54 10.15
CA ILE A 8 6.62 -32.65 9.36
C ILE A 8 5.49 -33.60 8.91
N LEU A 9 4.36 -33.68 9.62
CA LEU A 9 3.22 -34.49 9.21
C LEU A 9 2.39 -33.84 8.07
N ALA A 10 2.40 -32.52 7.97
CA ALA A 10 1.71 -31.78 6.89
C ALA A 10 2.43 -31.85 5.53
N LEU A 11 3.70 -32.27 5.51
CA LEU A 11 4.47 -32.51 4.28
C LEU A 11 4.50 -33.98 3.85
N ALA A 12 3.95 -34.90 4.67
CA ALA A 12 3.98 -36.34 4.44
C ALA A 12 2.64 -36.92 3.93
N LEU A 13 1.53 -36.18 4.02
CA LEU A 13 0.32 -36.51 3.29
C LEU A 13 0.41 -35.83 1.94
N GLY A 14 1.15 -36.50 1.05
CA GLY A 14 1.22 -36.16 -0.36
C GLY A 14 -0.17 -35.84 -0.88
N SER A 15 -0.22 -34.80 -1.71
CA SER A 15 -1.26 -34.59 -2.70
C SER A 15 -1.92 -35.91 -3.02
N VAL A 16 -3.17 -36.08 -2.60
CA VAL A 16 -4.05 -37.02 -3.26
C VAL A 16 -4.19 -36.46 -4.67
N GLU A 17 -3.21 -36.77 -5.52
CA GLU A 17 -3.43 -36.87 -6.94
C GLU A 17 -4.58 -37.87 -7.03
N VAL A 18 -5.79 -37.34 -7.15
CA VAL A 18 -6.92 -38.10 -7.65
C VAL A 18 -6.52 -38.46 -9.06
N ASN A 19 -5.78 -39.56 -9.15
CA ASN A 19 -5.29 -40.12 -10.38
C ASN A 19 -6.54 -40.67 -11.04
N CYS A 20 -7.14 -39.88 -11.94
CA CYS A 20 -8.22 -40.30 -12.85
C CYS A 20 -7.73 -41.38 -13.84
N ARG A 21 -7.04 -42.42 -13.35
CA ARG A 21 -6.68 -43.62 -14.11
C ARG A 21 -7.81 -44.65 -14.13
N SER A 22 -8.88 -44.48 -13.35
CA SER A 22 -10.13 -45.21 -13.57
C SER A 22 -10.98 -44.44 -14.60
N GLN A 23 -10.76 -44.72 -15.87
CA GLN A 23 -11.55 -44.17 -16.99
C GLN A 23 -13.03 -44.45 -16.77
N SER A 24 -13.79 -43.47 -16.29
CA SER A 24 -15.24 -43.58 -16.19
C SER A 24 -15.86 -43.52 -17.60
N PRO A 25 -16.92 -44.29 -17.89
CA PRO A 25 -17.65 -44.20 -19.15
C PRO A 25 -18.17 -42.78 -19.47
N SER A 26 -18.29 -41.94 -18.44
CA SER A 26 -18.70 -40.54 -18.52
C SER A 26 -17.66 -39.60 -19.15
N CYS A 27 -16.41 -40.05 -19.36
CA CYS A 27 -15.37 -39.29 -20.05
C CYS A 27 -15.32 -39.57 -21.57
N TRP A 28 -16.04 -40.59 -22.03
CA TRP A 28 -16.07 -40.97 -23.44
C TRP A 28 -17.23 -40.23 -24.11
N ASP A 29 -16.99 -39.57 -25.23
CA ASP A 29 -18.08 -39.25 -26.16
C ASP A 29 -18.22 -40.53 -26.97
N SER A 30 -19.40 -41.13 -27.03
CA SER A 30 -19.65 -42.20 -27.99
C SER A 30 -19.36 -41.62 -29.37
N GLY A 31 -18.20 -41.97 -29.94
CA GLY A 31 -17.80 -41.55 -31.27
C GLY A 31 -18.92 -41.84 -32.27
N LEU A 32 -19.02 -40.99 -33.30
CA LEU A 32 -19.97 -41.23 -34.38
C LEU A 32 -19.74 -42.65 -34.92
N LYS A 33 -20.78 -43.49 -34.87
CA LYS A 33 -20.72 -44.84 -35.43
C LYS A 33 -20.56 -44.71 -36.94
N PHE A 34 -19.53 -45.36 -37.48
CA PHE A 34 -19.30 -45.40 -38.93
C PHE A 34 -20.51 -45.92 -39.69
N SER A 35 -20.81 -45.24 -40.79
CA SER A 35 -21.62 -45.79 -41.87
C SER A 35 -20.69 -46.55 -42.83
N PHE A 36 -20.86 -47.87 -42.95
CA PHE A 36 -20.13 -48.70 -43.91
C PHE A 36 -20.59 -48.43 -45.36
N PRO A 37 -19.72 -48.57 -46.38
CA PRO A 37 -18.35 -49.11 -46.34
C PRO A 37 -17.28 -48.05 -46.03
N ILE A 38 -16.19 -48.50 -45.40
CA ILE A 38 -15.06 -47.68 -44.96
C ILE A 38 -13.88 -47.97 -45.89
N ASP A 39 -13.39 -46.96 -46.61
CA ASP A 39 -12.26 -47.07 -47.53
C ASP A 39 -10.94 -46.68 -46.85
N VAL A 40 -9.82 -47.18 -47.37
CA VAL A 40 -8.48 -46.71 -46.96
C VAL A 40 -8.19 -45.41 -47.72
N CYS A 41 -8.15 -44.30 -47.00
CA CYS A 41 -7.86 -42.98 -47.58
C CYS A 41 -6.38 -42.59 -47.46
N TYR A 42 -5.67 -43.13 -46.47
CA TYR A 42 -4.24 -42.89 -46.29
C TYR A 42 -3.62 -44.01 -45.49
N GLY A 43 -2.60 -44.69 -46.05
CA GLY A 43 -1.85 -45.77 -45.40
C GLY A 43 -2.70 -46.99 -45.01
N VAL A 44 -2.24 -48.21 -45.29
CA VAL A 44 -2.98 -49.41 -44.87
C VAL A 44 -2.97 -49.48 -43.34
N GLY A 45 -4.16 -49.33 -42.73
CA GLY A 45 -4.30 -49.36 -41.28
C GLY A 45 -3.98 -48.04 -40.56
N VAL A 46 -3.75 -46.94 -41.30
CA VAL A 46 -3.42 -45.64 -40.70
C VAL A 46 -4.64 -44.72 -40.59
N CYS A 47 -5.27 -44.42 -41.74
CA CYS A 47 -6.53 -43.68 -41.79
C CYS A 47 -7.58 -44.42 -42.62
N ARG A 48 -8.80 -44.40 -42.09
CA ARG A 48 -9.98 -45.03 -42.66
C ARG A 48 -11.05 -43.96 -42.85
N CYS A 49 -11.65 -43.89 -44.03
CA CYS A 49 -12.55 -42.81 -44.36
C CYS A 49 -13.86 -43.31 -45.00
N ASP A 50 -14.94 -42.59 -44.77
CA ASP A 50 -16.20 -42.72 -45.51
C ASP A 50 -16.45 -41.46 -46.37
N ASN A 51 -17.70 -41.09 -46.69
CA ASN A 51 -17.98 -39.88 -47.47
C ASN A 51 -17.81 -38.56 -46.69
N PHE A 52 -17.81 -38.60 -45.35
CA PHE A 52 -17.85 -37.40 -44.50
C PHE A 52 -16.85 -37.46 -43.33
N THR A 53 -16.35 -38.65 -43.01
CA THR A 53 -15.59 -38.98 -41.81
C THR A 53 -14.22 -39.49 -42.22
N ALA A 54 -13.17 -38.92 -41.65
CA ALA A 54 -11.82 -39.46 -41.69
C ALA A 54 -11.40 -39.87 -40.29
N ASP A 55 -11.15 -41.16 -40.08
CA ASP A 55 -10.69 -41.73 -38.82
C ASP A 55 -9.24 -42.18 -38.93
N CYS A 56 -8.38 -41.41 -38.29
CA CYS A 56 -6.95 -41.65 -38.14
C CYS A 56 -6.61 -41.95 -36.67
N SER A 57 -7.55 -42.44 -35.86
CA SER A 57 -7.32 -42.67 -34.43
C SER A 57 -6.58 -43.97 -34.13
N SER A 58 -6.00 -44.05 -32.93
CA SER A 58 -5.44 -45.28 -32.34
C SER A 58 -4.33 -45.92 -33.19
N ASN A 59 -3.45 -45.11 -33.76
CA ASN A 59 -2.34 -45.60 -34.57
C ASN A 59 -1.22 -46.22 -33.71
N PRO A 60 -0.69 -47.41 -34.07
CA PRO A 60 0.30 -48.13 -33.28
C PRO A 60 1.64 -47.39 -33.15
N ASP A 61 2.05 -46.65 -34.18
CA ASP A 61 3.30 -45.87 -34.19
C ASP A 61 3.12 -44.42 -33.70
N SER A 62 1.95 -44.06 -33.13
CA SER A 62 1.63 -42.71 -32.66
C SER A 62 1.73 -41.64 -33.76
N LEU A 63 0.69 -41.50 -34.59
CA LEU A 63 0.66 -40.56 -35.70
C LEU A 63 0.76 -39.09 -35.22
N THR A 64 1.93 -38.47 -35.40
CA THR A 64 2.23 -37.12 -34.86
C THR A 64 1.91 -35.96 -35.81
N PHE A 65 1.46 -36.23 -37.04
CA PHE A 65 1.11 -35.21 -38.03
C PHE A 65 -0.16 -35.62 -38.78
N ILE A 66 -0.91 -34.65 -39.28
CA ILE A 66 -2.11 -34.93 -40.07
C ILE A 66 -1.71 -35.20 -41.52
N PRO A 67 -1.98 -36.41 -42.05
CA PRO A 67 -1.63 -36.74 -43.42
C PRO A 67 -2.48 -35.97 -44.43
N ASP A 68 -1.97 -35.82 -45.65
CA ASP A 68 -2.74 -35.29 -46.77
C ASP A 68 -3.81 -36.31 -47.18
N LEU A 69 -5.08 -35.98 -46.94
CA LEU A 69 -6.21 -36.86 -47.17
C LEU A 69 -6.76 -36.63 -48.58
N ASN A 70 -7.17 -37.72 -49.25
CA ASN A 70 -7.55 -37.70 -50.66
C ASN A 70 -8.87 -36.93 -50.98
N ARG A 71 -9.63 -36.50 -49.98
CA ARG A 71 -10.93 -35.82 -50.10
C ARG A 71 -11.13 -34.80 -48.97
N SER A 72 -12.15 -33.97 -49.12
CA SER A 72 -12.64 -33.07 -48.08
C SER A 72 -13.55 -33.84 -47.10
N TYR A 73 -13.27 -33.75 -45.81
CA TYR A 73 -14.00 -34.44 -44.75
C TYR A 73 -14.57 -33.44 -43.75
N LYS A 74 -15.78 -33.73 -43.26
CA LYS A 74 -16.48 -32.92 -42.26
C LYS A 74 -16.10 -33.30 -40.83
N TYR A 75 -15.75 -34.56 -40.60
CA TYR A 75 -15.34 -35.08 -39.30
C TYR A 75 -13.95 -35.69 -39.41
N LEU A 76 -13.02 -35.19 -38.60
CA LEU A 76 -11.67 -35.72 -38.48
C LEU A 76 -11.46 -36.28 -37.07
N ASN A 77 -11.26 -37.59 -36.97
CA ASN A 77 -10.86 -38.25 -35.73
C ASN A 77 -9.36 -38.49 -35.70
N PHE A 78 -8.67 -37.81 -34.79
CA PHE A 78 -7.23 -37.89 -34.59
C PHE A 78 -6.89 -38.25 -33.14
N SER A 79 -7.77 -38.97 -32.48
CA SER A 79 -7.64 -39.37 -31.08
C SER A 79 -6.69 -40.55 -30.86
N ASN A 80 -6.26 -40.76 -29.61
CA ASN A 80 -5.41 -41.90 -29.22
C ASN A 80 -4.12 -42.06 -30.06
N ASN A 81 -3.54 -40.97 -30.56
CA ASN A 81 -2.29 -40.97 -31.34
C ASN A 81 -1.08 -40.47 -30.54
N ASN A 82 -1.23 -40.27 -29.23
CA ASN A 82 -0.15 -39.86 -28.32
C ASN A 82 0.56 -38.54 -28.72
N VAL A 83 -0.20 -37.60 -29.31
CA VAL A 83 0.30 -36.25 -29.63
C VAL A 83 0.51 -35.45 -28.35
N THR A 84 1.76 -35.24 -27.95
CA THR A 84 2.10 -34.58 -26.68
C THR A 84 2.02 -33.05 -26.73
N SER A 85 2.19 -32.42 -27.89
CA SER A 85 2.04 -30.98 -28.06
C SER A 85 1.76 -30.61 -29.53
N ILE A 86 0.87 -29.63 -29.74
CA ILE A 86 0.65 -29.00 -31.04
C ILE A 86 1.22 -27.59 -30.97
N SER A 87 2.52 -27.46 -31.24
CA SER A 87 3.23 -26.17 -31.22
C SER A 87 3.33 -25.50 -32.59
N ASP A 88 3.22 -26.29 -33.66
CA ASP A 88 3.31 -25.81 -35.04
C ASP A 88 1.95 -25.34 -35.55
N VAL A 89 1.86 -24.08 -35.96
CA VAL A 89 0.64 -23.48 -36.54
C VAL A 89 0.23 -24.19 -37.83
N SER A 90 1.17 -24.86 -38.52
CA SER A 90 0.91 -25.63 -39.73
C SER A 90 0.36 -27.04 -39.48
N PHE A 91 0.11 -27.45 -38.23
CA PHE A 91 -0.35 -28.80 -37.90
C PHE A 91 -1.63 -29.22 -38.65
N PHE A 92 -2.56 -28.28 -38.86
CA PHE A 92 -3.81 -28.51 -39.58
C PHE A 92 -3.77 -28.07 -41.05
N VAL A 93 -2.59 -27.82 -41.64
CA VAL A 93 -2.47 -27.29 -43.02
C VAL A 93 -3.08 -28.22 -44.07
N ASN A 94 -3.00 -29.54 -43.85
CA ASN A 94 -3.54 -30.57 -44.74
C ASN A 94 -5.04 -30.84 -44.48
N VAL A 95 -5.66 -30.14 -43.52
CA VAL A 95 -7.09 -30.32 -43.21
C VAL A 95 -7.93 -29.37 -44.07
N SER A 96 -8.95 -29.95 -44.70
CA SER A 96 -9.90 -29.18 -45.50
C SER A 96 -10.64 -28.14 -44.67
N ARG A 97 -10.93 -26.98 -45.29
CA ARG A 97 -11.72 -25.90 -44.69
C ARG A 97 -13.18 -26.28 -44.44
N ASP A 98 -13.67 -27.38 -45.04
CA ASP A 98 -15.02 -27.90 -44.81
C ASP A 98 -15.15 -28.71 -43.51
N VAL A 99 -14.06 -28.90 -42.76
CA VAL A 99 -14.10 -29.65 -41.50
C VAL A 99 -15.01 -28.94 -40.50
N GLU A 100 -15.97 -29.69 -39.97
CA GLU A 100 -16.95 -29.20 -38.99
C GLU A 100 -16.61 -29.68 -37.58
N ILE A 101 -15.97 -30.86 -37.46
CA ILE A 101 -15.68 -31.51 -36.18
C ILE A 101 -14.27 -32.08 -36.19
N ILE A 102 -13.49 -31.73 -35.18
CA ILE A 102 -12.16 -32.34 -34.94
C ILE A 102 -12.16 -32.99 -33.56
N ASP A 103 -11.73 -34.26 -33.55
CA ASP A 103 -11.55 -35.04 -32.34
C ASP A 103 -10.07 -35.26 -32.02
N LEU A 104 -9.61 -34.67 -30.92
CA LEU A 104 -8.26 -34.77 -30.37
C LEU A 104 -8.25 -35.47 -29.01
N HIS A 105 -9.28 -36.27 -28.70
CA HIS A 105 -9.38 -36.91 -27.40
C HIS A 105 -8.19 -37.84 -27.12
N SER A 106 -7.83 -37.95 -25.85
CA SER A 106 -6.84 -38.91 -25.34
C SER A 106 -5.50 -38.96 -26.10
N ASN A 107 -4.97 -37.80 -26.48
CA ASN A 107 -3.66 -37.69 -27.12
C ASN A 107 -2.52 -37.43 -26.13
N GLY A 108 -2.80 -37.14 -24.85
CA GLY A 108 -1.75 -36.73 -23.91
C GLY A 108 -1.24 -35.31 -24.16
N LEU A 109 -2.03 -34.46 -24.82
CA LEU A 109 -1.66 -33.08 -25.17
C LEU A 109 -1.36 -32.27 -23.92
N THR A 110 -0.18 -31.64 -23.87
CA THR A 110 0.26 -30.75 -22.78
C THR A 110 0.21 -29.27 -23.17
N ASN A 111 0.18 -28.97 -24.47
CA ASN A 111 0.12 -27.61 -24.99
C ASN A 111 -0.48 -27.57 -26.40
N ILE A 112 -1.25 -26.53 -26.68
CA ILE A 112 -1.79 -26.18 -28.00
C ILE A 112 -1.45 -24.71 -28.24
N ALA A 113 -0.66 -24.43 -29.28
CA ALA A 113 -0.28 -23.07 -29.62
C ALA A 113 -1.46 -22.25 -30.14
N GLU A 114 -1.42 -20.95 -29.86
CA GLU A 114 -2.40 -20.00 -30.39
C GLU A 114 -2.34 -19.95 -31.91
N GLY A 115 -3.49 -19.81 -32.56
CA GLY A 115 -3.58 -19.71 -34.01
C GLY A 115 -3.51 -21.04 -34.78
N VAL A 116 -3.27 -22.17 -34.12
CA VAL A 116 -3.22 -23.51 -34.75
C VAL A 116 -4.47 -23.89 -35.54
N PHE A 117 -5.64 -23.35 -35.16
CA PHE A 117 -6.91 -23.59 -35.85
C PHE A 117 -7.25 -22.51 -36.90
N HIS A 118 -6.34 -21.59 -37.22
CA HIS A 118 -6.58 -20.56 -38.24
C HIS A 118 -6.86 -21.18 -39.61
N GLY A 119 -7.85 -20.63 -40.32
CA GLY A 119 -8.26 -21.10 -41.64
C GLY A 119 -9.28 -22.24 -41.65
N LEU A 120 -9.64 -22.78 -40.48
CA LEU A 120 -10.72 -23.76 -40.32
C LEU A 120 -12.07 -23.06 -40.06
N ASP A 121 -12.54 -22.27 -41.01
CA ASP A 121 -13.66 -21.34 -40.83
C ASP A 121 -15.01 -22.03 -40.55
N ASN A 122 -15.16 -23.30 -40.97
CA ASN A 122 -16.37 -24.11 -40.74
C ASN A 122 -16.29 -24.96 -39.47
N LEU A 123 -15.21 -24.90 -38.72
CA LEU A 123 -15.04 -25.70 -37.50
C LEU A 123 -16.09 -25.31 -36.46
N THR A 124 -16.97 -26.25 -36.14
CA THR A 124 -18.09 -26.04 -35.22
C THR A 124 -17.86 -26.70 -33.86
N THR A 125 -17.18 -27.85 -33.83
CA THR A 125 -17.06 -28.69 -32.63
C THR A 125 -15.64 -29.18 -32.44
N LEU A 126 -15.11 -28.95 -31.23
CA LEU A 126 -13.84 -29.51 -30.78
C LEU A 126 -14.07 -30.50 -29.63
N LEU A 127 -13.52 -31.70 -29.78
CA LEU A 127 -13.49 -32.74 -28.74
C LEU A 127 -12.06 -32.85 -28.21
N LEU A 128 -11.84 -32.43 -26.97
CA LEU A 128 -10.50 -32.31 -26.38
C LEU A 128 -10.31 -33.16 -25.11
N GLY A 129 -11.32 -33.91 -24.70
CA GLY A 129 -11.33 -34.64 -23.42
C GLY A 129 -10.37 -35.85 -23.35
N GLY A 130 -10.47 -36.61 -22.26
CA GLY A 130 -9.72 -37.86 -22.07
C GLY A 130 -8.34 -37.64 -21.43
N SER A 131 -7.29 -38.32 -21.91
CA SER A 131 -5.94 -38.29 -21.30
C SER A 131 -5.11 -37.02 -21.59
N ASN A 132 -5.71 -35.96 -22.13
CA ASN A 132 -5.01 -34.69 -22.37
C ASN A 132 -4.74 -33.95 -21.05
N GLN A 133 -3.60 -33.27 -20.97
CA GLN A 133 -3.02 -32.67 -19.74
C GLN A 133 -2.62 -31.20 -19.91
N PHE A 134 -3.16 -30.50 -20.91
CA PHE A 134 -2.81 -29.10 -21.20
C PHE A 134 -3.35 -28.11 -20.16
N GLY A 135 -4.24 -28.56 -19.27
CA GLY A 135 -4.87 -27.73 -18.27
C GLY A 135 -5.53 -26.51 -18.90
N TYR A 136 -5.14 -25.32 -18.44
CA TYR A 136 -5.65 -24.06 -18.99
C TYR A 136 -4.75 -23.42 -20.06
N LYS A 137 -3.58 -24.00 -20.35
CA LYS A 137 -2.59 -23.40 -21.29
C LYS A 137 -3.10 -23.33 -22.73
N ALA A 138 -4.00 -24.24 -23.11
CA ALA A 138 -4.61 -24.26 -24.43
C ALA A 138 -5.81 -23.31 -24.57
N MET A 139 -6.28 -22.67 -23.49
CA MET A 139 -7.47 -21.81 -23.55
C MET A 139 -7.33 -20.67 -24.57
N PRO A 140 -6.21 -19.92 -24.65
CA PRO A 140 -6.08 -18.85 -25.65
C PRO A 140 -6.29 -19.35 -27.08
N ALA A 141 -5.70 -20.50 -27.43
CA ALA A 141 -5.86 -21.12 -28.74
C ALA A 141 -7.34 -21.48 -29.03
N LEU A 142 -8.06 -21.98 -28.02
CA LEU A 142 -9.44 -22.44 -28.18
C LEU A 142 -10.45 -21.29 -28.20
N LEU A 143 -10.25 -20.27 -27.35
CA LEU A 143 -11.10 -19.09 -27.27
C LEU A 143 -10.93 -18.16 -28.49
N SER A 144 -9.83 -18.30 -29.23
CA SER A 144 -9.54 -17.53 -30.45
C SER A 144 -10.32 -17.95 -31.70
N VAL A 145 -11.11 -19.04 -31.64
CA VAL A 145 -11.81 -19.60 -32.82
C VAL A 145 -13.29 -19.15 -32.85
N PRO A 146 -13.65 -18.12 -33.64
CA PRO A 146 -14.98 -17.50 -33.60
C PRO A 146 -16.10 -18.38 -34.19
N SER A 147 -15.76 -19.36 -35.03
CA SER A 147 -16.71 -20.26 -35.69
C SER A 147 -17.28 -21.34 -34.76
N LEU A 148 -16.65 -21.57 -33.60
CA LEU A 148 -17.04 -22.64 -32.68
C LEU A 148 -18.46 -22.47 -32.15
N MET A 149 -19.21 -23.57 -32.23
CA MET A 149 -20.58 -23.70 -31.74
C MET A 149 -20.66 -24.55 -30.48
N SER A 150 -19.77 -25.55 -30.36
CA SER A 150 -19.71 -26.49 -29.25
C SER A 150 -18.27 -26.73 -28.79
N VAL A 151 -18.00 -26.48 -27.51
CA VAL A 151 -16.71 -26.80 -26.89
C VAL A 151 -16.91 -27.88 -25.83
N ARG A 152 -16.17 -29.00 -25.95
CA ARG A 152 -16.24 -30.13 -25.00
C ARG A 152 -14.88 -30.45 -24.41
N MET A 153 -14.77 -30.25 -23.11
CA MET A 153 -13.56 -30.38 -22.30
C MET A 153 -13.87 -31.17 -21.04
N ARG A 154 -14.03 -32.49 -21.18
CA ARG A 154 -14.35 -33.40 -20.07
C ARG A 154 -13.09 -34.11 -19.57
N CYS A 155 -12.99 -34.29 -18.25
CA CYS A 155 -11.96 -35.13 -17.62
C CYS A 155 -10.53 -34.68 -17.92
N LEU A 156 -10.30 -33.36 -17.96
CA LEU A 156 -9.00 -32.74 -18.25
C LEU A 156 -8.26 -32.27 -17.00
N ASN A 157 -8.74 -32.65 -15.82
CA ASN A 157 -8.22 -32.20 -14.53
C ASN A 157 -8.10 -30.66 -14.44
N LEU A 158 -9.04 -29.92 -15.07
CA LEU A 158 -9.05 -28.47 -15.00
C LEU A 158 -9.34 -28.03 -13.56
N GLY A 159 -8.31 -27.57 -12.85
CA GLY A 159 -8.34 -27.19 -11.43
C GLY A 159 -9.03 -25.85 -11.15
N PRO A 160 -8.68 -25.17 -10.03
CA PRO A 160 -9.11 -23.80 -9.81
C PRO A 160 -8.76 -22.96 -11.04
N ILE A 161 -9.74 -22.25 -11.56
CA ILE A 161 -9.58 -21.34 -12.69
C ILE A 161 -8.54 -20.28 -12.27
N PRO A 162 -7.38 -20.18 -12.94
CA PRO A 162 -6.44 -19.12 -12.65
C PRO A 162 -7.10 -17.79 -13.00
N GLN A 163 -6.91 -16.78 -12.14
CA GLN A 163 -7.53 -15.46 -12.28
C GLN A 163 -7.27 -14.79 -13.64
N TYR A 164 -6.19 -15.17 -14.32
CA TYR A 164 -5.77 -14.66 -15.63
C TYR A 164 -6.19 -15.53 -16.82
N THR A 165 -6.71 -16.74 -16.60
CA THR A 165 -7.07 -17.68 -17.68
C THR A 165 -8.39 -17.34 -18.33
N PHE A 166 -9.41 -17.06 -17.51
CA PHE A 166 -10.68 -16.54 -18.00
C PHE A 166 -10.72 -15.06 -17.65
N GLN A 167 -10.16 -14.24 -18.52
CA GLN A 167 -10.42 -12.80 -18.48
C GLN A 167 -11.93 -12.56 -18.59
N ASP A 168 -12.37 -11.38 -18.15
CA ASP A 168 -13.78 -10.99 -18.23
C ASP A 168 -14.28 -11.16 -19.67
N GLY A 169 -15.34 -11.94 -19.85
CA GLY A 169 -15.84 -12.27 -21.17
C GLY A 169 -15.00 -13.28 -21.95
N ALA A 170 -14.38 -14.26 -21.28
CA ALA A 170 -13.55 -15.29 -21.93
C ALA A 170 -14.18 -15.96 -23.16
N PHE A 171 -15.51 -16.11 -23.18
CA PHE A 171 -16.25 -16.71 -24.31
C PHE A 171 -16.82 -15.68 -25.31
N ASP A 172 -16.63 -14.38 -25.09
CA ASP A 172 -17.37 -13.31 -25.81
C ASP A 172 -17.01 -13.21 -27.30
N ASN A 173 -15.80 -13.65 -27.67
CA ASN A 173 -15.31 -13.73 -29.05
C ASN A 173 -15.95 -14.87 -29.84
N MET A 174 -16.51 -15.89 -29.16
CA MET A 174 -17.17 -17.02 -29.82
C MET A 174 -18.66 -16.74 -30.03
N HIS A 175 -18.98 -15.95 -31.06
CA HIS A 175 -20.33 -15.44 -31.30
C HIS A 175 -21.37 -16.51 -31.66
N ARG A 176 -20.94 -17.71 -32.07
CA ARG A 176 -21.82 -18.84 -32.44
C ARG A 176 -21.94 -19.90 -31.36
N LEU A 177 -21.28 -19.71 -30.22
CA LEU A 177 -21.22 -20.69 -29.14
C LEU A 177 -22.59 -20.83 -28.48
N TRP A 178 -23.15 -22.04 -28.56
CA TRP A 178 -24.42 -22.39 -27.91
C TRP A 178 -24.27 -23.57 -26.95
N LYS A 179 -23.16 -24.32 -27.00
CA LYS A 179 -22.94 -25.52 -26.18
C LYS A 179 -21.57 -25.52 -25.51
N VAL A 180 -21.55 -25.63 -24.18
CA VAL A 180 -20.33 -25.75 -23.37
C VAL A 180 -20.43 -26.98 -22.48
N ILE A 181 -19.43 -27.86 -22.54
CA ILE A 181 -19.33 -29.06 -21.71
C ILE A 181 -17.98 -29.10 -21.02
N LEU A 182 -17.99 -29.04 -19.70
CA LEU A 182 -16.86 -29.00 -18.77
C LEU A 182 -17.03 -30.01 -17.62
N ASP A 183 -17.77 -31.09 -17.87
CA ASP A 183 -18.06 -32.12 -16.87
C ASP A 183 -16.78 -32.83 -16.37
N ASN A 184 -16.81 -33.29 -15.10
CA ASN A 184 -15.78 -34.10 -14.47
C ASN A 184 -14.38 -33.47 -14.53
N ASN A 185 -14.27 -32.19 -14.20
CA ASN A 185 -12.99 -31.53 -13.99
C ASN A 185 -12.77 -31.27 -12.48
N LEU A 186 -11.81 -30.43 -12.13
CA LEU A 186 -11.44 -30.06 -10.77
C LEU A 186 -11.80 -28.58 -10.47
N ILE A 187 -12.84 -28.06 -11.13
CA ILE A 187 -13.26 -26.66 -11.02
C ILE A 187 -13.91 -26.44 -9.64
N GLN A 188 -13.36 -25.52 -8.85
CA GLN A 188 -13.88 -25.22 -7.51
C GLN A 188 -14.79 -24.00 -7.47
N THR A 189 -14.48 -22.96 -8.23
CA THR A 189 -15.24 -21.72 -8.29
C THR A 189 -15.30 -21.24 -9.74
N ILE A 190 -16.36 -20.51 -10.10
CA ILE A 190 -16.52 -19.89 -11.42
C ILE A 190 -16.83 -18.41 -11.17
N SER A 191 -16.08 -17.51 -11.80
CA SER A 191 -16.37 -16.08 -11.74
C SER A 191 -17.62 -15.75 -12.56
N GLU A 192 -18.45 -14.82 -12.07
CA GLU A 192 -19.59 -14.30 -12.83
C GLU A 192 -19.14 -13.68 -14.16
N THR A 193 -17.93 -13.13 -14.20
CA THR A 193 -17.37 -12.51 -15.42
C THR A 193 -16.90 -13.52 -16.46
N THR A 194 -16.66 -14.79 -16.08
CA THR A 194 -16.30 -15.85 -17.03
C THR A 194 -17.43 -16.10 -18.03
N PHE A 195 -18.68 -16.10 -17.55
CA PHE A 195 -19.88 -16.20 -18.39
C PHE A 195 -20.62 -14.85 -18.38
N SER A 196 -20.16 -13.93 -19.22
CA SER A 196 -20.80 -12.62 -19.44
C SER A 196 -22.31 -12.75 -19.71
N GLU A 197 -23.08 -11.69 -19.46
CA GLU A 197 -24.51 -11.67 -19.79
C GLU A 197 -24.77 -11.94 -21.29
N LYS A 198 -23.87 -11.44 -22.16
CA LYS A 198 -23.91 -11.70 -23.60
C LYS A 198 -23.82 -13.19 -23.90
N ILE A 199 -22.82 -13.91 -23.39
CA ILE A 199 -22.68 -15.35 -23.68
C ILE A 199 -23.76 -16.17 -22.98
N ARG A 200 -24.19 -15.81 -21.77
CA ARG A 200 -25.29 -16.50 -21.07
C ARG A 200 -26.58 -16.50 -21.89
N SER A 201 -26.82 -15.44 -22.67
CA SER A 201 -27.99 -15.34 -23.55
C SER A 201 -27.89 -16.18 -24.83
N SER A 202 -26.68 -16.48 -25.32
CA SER A 202 -26.47 -17.27 -26.54
C SER A 202 -26.41 -18.78 -26.29
N LEU A 203 -26.04 -19.18 -25.07
CA LEU A 203 -25.92 -20.58 -24.66
C LEU A 203 -27.29 -21.26 -24.57
N LYS A 204 -27.42 -22.42 -25.22
CA LYS A 204 -28.59 -23.29 -25.16
C LYS A 204 -28.35 -24.56 -24.35
N LYS A 205 -27.08 -24.96 -24.16
CA LYS A 205 -26.71 -26.13 -23.36
C LYS A 205 -25.40 -25.92 -22.61
N VAL A 206 -25.44 -26.04 -21.29
CA VAL A 206 -24.28 -25.96 -20.41
C VAL A 206 -24.23 -27.20 -19.53
N SER A 207 -23.08 -27.87 -19.49
CA SER A 207 -22.83 -29.02 -18.64
C SER A 207 -21.51 -28.83 -17.90
N LEU A 208 -21.57 -28.84 -16.58
CA LEU A 208 -20.52 -28.48 -15.63
C LEU A 208 -20.54 -29.45 -14.43
N GLY A 209 -21.21 -30.61 -14.57
CA GLY A 209 -21.42 -31.55 -13.48
C GLY A 209 -20.15 -32.33 -13.09
N GLY A 210 -20.10 -32.88 -11.88
CA GLY A 210 -18.97 -33.68 -11.40
C GLY A 210 -17.70 -32.88 -11.09
N ASN A 211 -17.85 -31.58 -10.78
CA ASN A 211 -16.77 -30.70 -10.35
C ASN A 211 -16.84 -30.44 -8.83
N PRO A 212 -15.70 -30.29 -8.13
CA PRO A 212 -15.64 -30.09 -6.68
C PRO A 212 -15.92 -28.63 -6.28
N TYR A 213 -17.16 -28.17 -6.43
CA TYR A 213 -17.53 -26.78 -6.19
C TYR A 213 -17.45 -26.35 -4.71
N GLN A 214 -16.77 -25.25 -4.43
CA GLN A 214 -16.83 -24.60 -3.11
C GLN A 214 -18.12 -23.79 -3.01
N CYS A 215 -19.04 -24.23 -2.15
CA CYS A 215 -20.31 -23.54 -1.91
C CYS A 215 -20.13 -22.42 -0.89
N ASP A 216 -19.75 -21.26 -1.39
CA ASP A 216 -19.55 -20.02 -0.64
C ASP A 216 -20.31 -18.85 -1.32
N CYS A 217 -20.00 -17.62 -0.90
CA CYS A 217 -20.65 -16.43 -1.46
C CYS A 217 -20.32 -16.19 -2.93
N ASN A 218 -19.21 -16.74 -3.45
CA ASN A 218 -18.76 -16.51 -4.82
C ASN A 218 -19.55 -17.34 -5.84
N ILE A 219 -20.17 -18.46 -5.43
CA ILE A 219 -20.95 -19.32 -6.35
C ILE A 219 -22.45 -18.97 -6.39
N LEU A 220 -22.92 -18.00 -5.59
CA LEU A 220 -24.34 -17.63 -5.51
C LEU A 220 -24.92 -17.16 -6.86
N TRP A 221 -24.14 -16.45 -7.66
CA TRP A 221 -24.58 -16.04 -9.00
C TRP A 221 -24.84 -17.25 -9.91
N PHE A 222 -24.01 -18.30 -9.79
CA PHE A 222 -24.11 -19.53 -10.57
C PHE A 222 -25.34 -20.34 -10.14
N GLN A 223 -25.60 -20.44 -8.83
CA GLN A 223 -26.85 -20.99 -8.30
C GLN A 223 -28.08 -20.27 -8.87
N LYS A 224 -28.08 -18.93 -8.83
CA LYS A 224 -29.17 -18.12 -9.40
C LYS A 224 -29.32 -18.34 -10.90
N TRP A 225 -28.22 -18.45 -11.63
CA TRP A 225 -28.25 -18.68 -13.07
C TRP A 225 -28.85 -20.05 -13.43
N MET A 226 -28.49 -21.11 -12.69
CA MET A 226 -29.06 -22.45 -12.84
C MET A 226 -30.56 -22.48 -12.56
N ARG A 227 -31.00 -21.93 -11.41
CA ARG A 227 -32.43 -21.87 -11.04
C ARG A 227 -33.27 -21.09 -12.05
N THR A 228 -32.71 -20.03 -12.62
CA THR A 228 -33.41 -19.17 -13.60
C THR A 228 -33.48 -19.83 -14.99
N ASN A 229 -32.54 -20.73 -15.33
CA ASN A 229 -32.40 -21.29 -16.67
C ASN A 229 -32.30 -22.83 -16.67
N PRO A 230 -33.28 -23.56 -16.10
CA PRO A 230 -33.20 -25.02 -15.96
C PRO A 230 -33.09 -25.76 -17.31
N VAL A 231 -33.57 -25.16 -18.41
CA VAL A 231 -33.50 -25.74 -19.76
C VAL A 231 -32.07 -25.77 -20.30
N ILE A 232 -31.23 -24.80 -19.93
CA ILE A 232 -29.83 -24.73 -20.37
C ILE A 232 -29.00 -25.84 -19.70
N PHE A 233 -29.30 -26.14 -18.44
CA PHE A 233 -28.64 -27.15 -17.61
C PHE A 233 -29.36 -28.50 -17.68
N GLN A 234 -29.51 -29.08 -18.88
CA GLN A 234 -30.23 -30.37 -19.06
C GLN A 234 -29.66 -31.49 -18.17
N ASP A 235 -30.54 -32.27 -17.54
CA ASP A 235 -30.22 -33.40 -16.65
C ASP A 235 -29.40 -33.06 -15.39
N TYR A 236 -29.46 -31.80 -14.90
CA TYR A 236 -28.63 -31.33 -13.80
C TYR A 236 -28.78 -32.13 -12.49
N HIS A 237 -30.00 -32.60 -12.15
CA HIS A 237 -30.25 -33.41 -10.95
C HIS A 237 -29.44 -34.72 -10.91
N PHE A 238 -29.02 -35.24 -12.07
CA PHE A 238 -28.30 -36.52 -12.19
C PHE A 238 -26.82 -36.36 -12.55
N ARG A 239 -26.34 -35.12 -12.77
CA ARG A 239 -24.97 -34.84 -13.23
C ARG A 239 -23.99 -34.43 -12.13
N GLY A 240 -24.38 -34.47 -10.86
CA GLY A 240 -23.46 -34.27 -9.72
C GLY A 240 -23.01 -32.82 -9.55
N TYR A 241 -23.94 -31.87 -9.52
CA TYR A 241 -23.69 -30.48 -9.11
C TYR A 241 -23.75 -30.36 -7.58
N ASN A 242 -22.77 -30.97 -6.90
CA ASN A 242 -22.74 -31.04 -5.45
C ASN A 242 -21.68 -30.10 -4.88
N CYS A 243 -21.94 -29.63 -3.66
CA CYS A 243 -20.97 -28.88 -2.89
C CYS A 243 -19.82 -29.80 -2.43
N HIS A 244 -18.58 -29.37 -2.61
CA HIS A 244 -17.40 -30.09 -2.13
C HIS A 244 -17.26 -30.00 -0.61
N ASN A 245 -17.64 -28.86 -0.03
CA ASN A 245 -17.60 -28.63 1.42
C ASN A 245 -18.65 -29.48 2.16
N ASP A 246 -19.73 -29.87 1.47
CA ASP A 246 -20.77 -30.77 1.94
C ASP A 246 -21.38 -31.55 0.76
N TYR A 247 -20.86 -32.75 0.52
CA TYR A 247 -21.25 -33.59 -0.62
C TYR A 247 -22.72 -34.03 -0.62
N THR A 248 -23.44 -33.85 0.49
CA THR A 248 -24.86 -34.18 0.60
C THR A 248 -25.77 -33.10 0.03
N VAL A 249 -25.22 -31.90 -0.20
CA VAL A 249 -25.97 -30.73 -0.63
C VAL A 249 -25.67 -30.39 -2.09
N SER A 250 -26.73 -30.20 -2.87
CA SER A 250 -26.66 -29.69 -4.24
C SER A 250 -26.39 -28.18 -4.25
N ILE A 251 -25.70 -27.69 -5.29
CA ILE A 251 -25.52 -26.24 -5.50
C ILE A 251 -26.87 -25.55 -5.72
N GLU A 252 -27.89 -26.27 -6.21
CA GLU A 252 -29.23 -25.69 -6.29
C GLU A 252 -29.83 -25.47 -4.91
N ASP A 253 -29.57 -26.34 -3.93
CA ASP A 253 -30.29 -26.37 -2.65
C ASP A 253 -29.53 -25.70 -1.49
N PHE A 254 -28.23 -25.44 -1.62
CA PHE A 254 -27.48 -24.86 -0.50
C PHE A 254 -28.01 -23.45 -0.16
N VAL A 255 -28.08 -23.18 1.15
CA VAL A 255 -28.54 -21.91 1.69
C VAL A 255 -27.42 -21.31 2.50
N LEU A 256 -26.99 -20.11 2.11
CA LEU A 256 -26.10 -19.28 2.93
C LEU A 256 -26.92 -18.26 3.72
N ASN A 257 -26.47 -17.96 4.93
CA ASN A 257 -27.00 -16.83 5.68
C ASN A 257 -26.63 -15.53 4.93
N PRO A 258 -27.58 -14.65 4.57
CA PRO A 258 -27.29 -13.40 3.87
C PRO A 258 -26.22 -12.53 4.57
N GLN A 259 -26.13 -12.62 5.90
CA GLN A 259 -25.12 -11.89 6.68
C GLN A 259 -23.71 -12.46 6.52
N ALA A 260 -23.55 -13.74 6.19
CA ALA A 260 -22.24 -14.37 5.98
C ALA A 260 -21.51 -13.79 4.76
N CYS A 261 -22.25 -13.33 3.75
CA CYS A 261 -21.68 -12.71 2.55
C CYS A 261 -21.48 -11.20 2.67
N ILE A 262 -22.25 -10.53 3.54
CA ILE A 262 -22.09 -9.10 3.85
C ILE A 262 -20.90 -8.88 4.78
N LEU A 263 -20.65 -9.81 5.70
CA LEU A 263 -19.42 -9.85 6.51
C LEU A 263 -18.24 -10.45 5.71
N GLY A 264 -18.20 -10.19 4.40
CA GLY A 264 -17.10 -10.60 3.54
C GLY A 264 -15.76 -10.10 4.06
N SER A 265 -14.68 -10.73 3.59
CA SER A 265 -13.30 -10.43 3.99
C SER A 265 -13.00 -8.92 4.07
N GLY A 266 -13.52 -8.12 3.15
CA GLY A 266 -13.39 -6.66 3.16
C GLY A 266 -14.00 -5.97 4.39
N ALA A 267 -15.25 -6.30 4.77
CA ALA A 267 -15.91 -5.71 5.93
C ALA A 267 -15.23 -6.11 7.25
N ALA A 268 -14.79 -7.37 7.36
CA ALA A 268 -14.04 -7.85 8.52
C ALA A 268 -12.66 -7.18 8.65
N THR A 269 -11.93 -6.99 7.55
CA THR A 269 -10.65 -6.26 7.58
C THR A 269 -10.82 -4.79 7.95
N LEU A 270 -11.89 -4.15 7.48
CA LEU A 270 -12.20 -2.75 7.81
C LEU A 270 -12.53 -2.59 9.31
N THR A 271 -13.35 -3.48 9.88
CA THR A 271 -13.72 -3.40 11.30
C THR A 271 -12.52 -3.66 12.22
N ILE A 272 -11.67 -4.63 11.89
CA ILE A 272 -10.41 -4.87 12.61
C ILE A 272 -9.48 -3.66 12.49
N GLY A 273 -9.37 -3.08 11.29
CA GLY A 273 -8.56 -1.86 11.05
C GLY A 273 -9.02 -0.67 11.90
N ILE A 274 -10.33 -0.42 11.97
CA ILE A 274 -10.91 0.64 12.80
C ILE A 274 -10.65 0.36 14.28
N ALA A 275 -10.84 -0.87 14.75
CA ALA A 275 -10.57 -1.24 16.14
C ALA A 275 -9.09 -1.03 16.52
N CYS A 276 -8.15 -1.46 15.67
CA CYS A 276 -6.72 -1.24 15.87
C CYS A 276 -6.38 0.26 15.87
N PHE A 277 -6.95 1.04 14.96
CA PHE A 277 -6.74 2.49 14.92
C PHE A 277 -7.21 3.17 16.21
N LEU A 278 -8.40 2.83 16.72
CA LEU A 278 -8.94 3.37 17.96
C LEU A 278 -8.05 3.01 19.16
N ILE A 279 -7.53 1.78 19.23
CA ILE A 279 -6.62 1.34 20.29
C ILE A 279 -5.29 2.11 20.21
N ILE A 280 -4.68 2.21 19.02
CA ILE A 280 -3.42 2.94 18.83
C ILE A 280 -3.61 4.42 19.19
N PHE A 281 -4.71 5.03 18.76
CA PHE A 281 -5.04 6.41 19.09
C PHE A 281 -5.19 6.62 20.60
N LEU A 282 -5.88 5.71 21.30
CA LEU A 282 -6.00 5.76 22.75
C LEU A 282 -4.63 5.65 23.45
N VAL A 283 -3.77 4.74 23.00
CA VAL A 283 -2.41 4.57 23.54
C VAL A 283 -1.58 5.83 23.29
N LEU A 284 -1.61 6.40 22.09
CA LEU A 284 -0.91 7.65 21.76
C LEU A 284 -1.41 8.81 22.63
N LEU A 285 -2.72 8.92 22.87
CA LEU A 285 -3.27 9.91 23.79
C LEU A 285 -2.74 9.69 25.21
N ILE A 286 -2.76 8.46 25.74
CA ILE A 286 -2.25 8.15 27.08
C ILE A 286 -0.77 8.51 27.19
N VAL A 287 0.05 8.14 26.20
CA VAL A 287 1.48 8.48 26.15
C VAL A 287 1.65 10.00 26.11
N PHE A 288 0.92 10.70 25.24
CA PHE A 288 0.96 12.16 25.15
C PHE A 288 0.58 12.82 26.48
N PHE A 289 -0.49 12.37 27.14
CA PHE A 289 -0.91 12.89 28.45
C PHE A 289 0.10 12.58 29.56
N ARG A 290 0.74 11.41 29.53
CA ARG A 290 1.75 10.99 30.50
C ARG A 290 3.06 11.76 30.35
N PHE A 291 3.43 12.11 29.13
CA PHE A 291 4.67 12.82 28.79
C PHE A 291 4.46 14.29 28.44
N ARG A 292 3.28 14.86 28.69
CA ARG A 292 2.94 16.24 28.32
C ARG A 292 3.95 17.30 28.78
N TRP A 293 4.61 17.08 29.92
CA TRP A 293 5.64 17.97 30.45
C TRP A 293 6.96 17.86 29.67
N HIS A 294 7.36 16.65 29.27
CA HIS A 294 8.53 16.44 28.42
C HIS A 294 8.29 16.99 27.00
N VAL A 295 7.08 16.81 26.44
CA VAL A 295 6.71 17.38 25.14
C VAL A 295 6.72 18.91 25.20
N ARG A 296 6.20 19.52 26.27
CA ARG A 296 6.28 20.98 26.48
C ARG A 296 7.71 21.47 26.58
N LEU A 297 8.57 20.77 27.32
CA LEU A 297 9.99 21.12 27.44
C LEU A 297 10.70 21.04 26.09
N TRP A 298 10.49 19.96 25.34
CA TRP A 298 11.06 19.78 24.01
C TRP A 298 10.57 20.85 23.02
N LEU A 299 9.27 21.18 23.04
CA LEU A 299 8.72 22.27 22.23
C LEU A 299 9.30 23.63 22.62
N TYR A 300 9.54 23.86 23.91
CA TYR A 300 10.21 25.07 24.39
C TYR A 300 11.64 25.16 23.86
N GLU A 301 12.42 24.08 23.91
CA GLU A 301 13.78 24.01 23.37
C GLU A 301 13.82 24.22 21.85
N VAL A 302 12.90 23.59 21.10
CA VAL A 302 12.80 23.76 19.64
C VAL A 302 12.41 25.21 19.27
N CYS A 303 11.45 25.80 19.99
CA CYS A 303 11.06 27.21 19.80
C CYS A 303 12.20 28.17 20.17
N ARG A 304 12.94 27.88 21.26
CA ARG A 304 14.12 28.66 21.68
C ARG A 304 15.23 28.59 20.62
N GLY A 305 15.53 27.40 20.09
CA GLY A 305 16.51 27.23 19.00
C GLY A 305 16.10 27.98 17.71
N ARG A 306 14.80 28.04 17.40
CA ARG A 306 14.28 28.80 16.25
C ARG A 306 14.35 30.31 16.46
N ARG A 307 14.14 30.80 17.69
CA ARG A 307 14.33 32.22 18.08
C ARG A 307 15.80 32.63 18.03
N ARG A 308 16.73 31.79 18.49
CA ARG A 308 18.19 32.03 18.43
C ARG A 308 18.67 32.26 16.99
N ARG A 309 18.21 31.43 16.05
CA ARG A 309 18.54 31.56 14.62
C ARG A 309 18.02 32.84 13.97
N SER A 310 16.94 33.41 14.52
CA SER A 310 16.37 34.70 14.12
C SER A 310 17.16 35.89 14.69
N ARG A 311 17.73 35.77 15.90
CA ARG A 311 18.55 36.83 16.54
C ARG A 311 19.91 37.02 15.86
N VAL A 312 20.64 35.94 15.59
CA VAL A 312 21.97 35.99 14.93
C VAL A 312 21.93 36.66 13.55
N SER A 313 20.76 36.72 12.91
CA SER A 313 20.59 37.37 11.60
C SER A 313 20.40 38.89 11.65
N ARG A 314 20.34 39.52 12.84
CA ARG A 314 20.02 40.97 12.99
C ARG A 314 21.19 41.93 12.87
N GLY A 315 22.45 41.46 12.94
CA GLY A 315 23.63 42.31 12.76
C GLY A 315 23.71 43.48 13.75
N CYS A 316 23.55 43.20 15.05
CA CYS A 316 23.71 44.20 16.11
C CYS A 316 25.15 44.75 16.11
N LYS A 317 25.30 46.03 16.48
CA LYS A 317 26.59 46.72 16.51
C LYS A 317 27.30 46.57 17.87
N TYR A 318 26.51 46.45 18.93
CA TYR A 318 26.96 46.28 20.30
C TYR A 318 26.37 44.98 20.86
N ASP A 319 27.08 44.34 21.78
CA ASP A 319 26.60 43.15 22.49
C ASP A 319 25.64 43.56 23.62
N VAL A 320 25.94 44.67 24.30
CA VAL A 320 25.21 45.11 25.49
C VAL A 320 25.08 46.65 25.55
N PHE A 321 23.89 47.15 25.83
CA PHE A 321 23.67 48.54 26.24
C PHE A 321 23.60 48.64 27.76
N VAL A 322 24.32 49.60 28.36
CA VAL A 322 24.28 49.83 29.82
C VAL A 322 23.59 51.16 30.13
N SER A 323 22.51 51.09 30.90
CA SER A 323 21.79 52.25 31.43
C SER A 323 22.09 52.39 32.92
N TYR A 324 22.59 53.55 33.32
CA TYR A 324 23.04 53.88 34.67
C TYR A 324 22.81 55.38 34.94
N ALA A 325 22.86 55.79 36.20
CA ALA A 325 22.78 57.22 36.56
C ALA A 325 24.15 57.89 36.40
N GLU A 326 24.20 59.17 36.02
CA GLU A 326 25.47 59.89 35.85
C GLU A 326 26.33 59.85 37.13
N GLU A 327 25.70 59.85 38.31
CA GLU A 327 26.38 59.75 39.59
C GLU A 327 27.07 58.39 39.82
N ASP A 328 26.61 57.33 39.15
CA ASP A 328 27.17 55.98 39.22
C ASP A 328 28.21 55.72 38.11
N ALA A 329 28.54 56.74 37.29
CA ALA A 329 29.45 56.62 36.17
C ALA A 329 30.86 56.13 36.57
N VAL A 330 31.32 56.52 37.76
CA VAL A 330 32.63 56.11 38.29
C VAL A 330 32.68 54.60 38.47
N TRP A 331 31.66 53.99 39.08
CA TRP A 331 31.59 52.55 39.26
C TRP A 331 31.51 51.82 37.90
N VAL A 332 30.72 52.34 36.96
CA VAL A 332 30.63 51.75 35.62
C VAL A 332 31.98 51.78 34.91
N GLN A 333 32.71 52.88 34.99
CA GLN A 333 34.00 53.05 34.31
C GLN A 333 35.15 52.26 34.96
N GLU A 334 35.17 52.18 36.29
CA GLU A 334 36.29 51.57 37.04
C GLU A 334 36.07 50.08 37.33
N GLU A 335 34.83 49.62 37.51
CA GLU A 335 34.52 48.23 37.87
C GLU A 335 33.86 47.47 36.70
N LEU A 336 32.84 48.04 36.04
CA LEU A 336 32.06 47.32 35.02
C LEU A 336 32.77 47.22 33.65
N LEU A 337 33.18 48.34 33.07
CA LEU A 337 33.78 48.39 31.73
C LEU A 337 35.07 47.56 31.60
N PRO A 338 36.03 47.58 32.55
CA PRO A 338 37.28 46.84 32.41
C PRO A 338 37.07 45.33 32.34
N VAL A 339 36.06 44.80 33.06
CA VAL A 339 35.72 43.38 33.04
C VAL A 339 35.00 43.01 31.74
N LEU A 340 33.95 43.74 31.37
CA LEU A 340 33.13 43.37 30.22
C LEU A 340 33.84 43.63 28.87
N GLU A 341 34.50 44.77 28.67
CA GLU A 341 35.21 45.05 27.41
C GLU A 341 36.62 44.46 27.39
N GLY A 342 37.29 44.42 28.55
CA GLY A 342 38.68 43.98 28.66
C GLY A 342 38.82 42.46 28.79
N GLU A 343 38.22 41.87 29.82
CA GLU A 343 38.35 40.44 30.09
C GLU A 343 37.41 39.60 29.22
N TRP A 344 36.16 40.04 29.02
CA TRP A 344 35.14 39.27 28.28
C TRP A 344 35.04 39.66 26.80
N GLY A 345 35.71 40.73 26.38
CA GLY A 345 35.77 41.15 24.97
C GLY A 345 34.44 41.60 24.37
N LEU A 346 33.45 41.95 25.21
CA LEU A 346 32.14 42.43 24.77
C LEU A 346 32.20 43.89 24.30
N THR A 347 31.36 44.24 23.33
CA THR A 347 31.20 45.60 22.84
C THR A 347 30.02 46.29 23.53
N LEU A 348 30.29 47.33 24.33
CA LEU A 348 29.26 48.03 25.10
C LEU A 348 28.86 49.37 24.44
N CYS A 349 27.57 49.69 24.43
CA CYS A 349 27.13 51.09 24.28
C CYS A 349 26.91 51.70 25.66
N VAL A 350 27.63 52.80 25.95
CA VAL A 350 27.44 53.62 27.17
C VAL A 350 27.19 55.08 26.83
N HIS A 351 26.28 55.72 27.57
CA HIS A 351 25.78 57.05 27.20
C HIS A 351 26.85 58.15 27.17
N HIS A 352 27.87 58.09 28.03
CA HIS A 352 28.93 59.11 28.08
C HIS A 352 29.91 59.05 26.88
N ARG A 353 29.98 57.90 26.19
CA ARG A 353 30.94 57.65 25.09
C ARG A 353 30.27 57.61 23.72
N ASP A 354 29.13 56.93 23.62
CA ASP A 354 28.53 56.53 22.35
C ASP A 354 27.39 57.45 21.87
N PHE A 355 26.88 58.34 22.74
CA PHE A 355 25.83 59.28 22.36
C PHE A 355 26.39 60.36 21.44
N ARG A 356 25.65 60.67 20.37
CA ARG A 356 26.06 61.70 19.40
C ARG A 356 25.69 63.08 19.93
N PRO A 357 26.66 64.00 20.16
CA PRO A 357 26.35 65.36 20.57
C PRO A 357 25.46 66.07 19.53
N GLY A 358 24.39 66.72 19.98
CA GLY A 358 23.44 67.41 19.12
C GLY A 358 22.24 66.58 18.65
N LYS A 359 22.21 65.26 18.89
CA LYS A 359 21.03 64.41 18.71
C LYS A 359 20.18 64.38 19.98
N HIS A 360 18.86 64.22 19.85
CA HIS A 360 17.96 64.14 21.01
C HIS A 360 18.28 62.90 21.85
N ILE A 361 18.29 63.05 23.18
CA ILE A 361 18.68 61.99 24.13
C ILE A 361 17.82 60.73 23.95
N VAL A 362 16.51 60.90 23.76
CA VAL A 362 15.59 59.78 23.50
C VAL A 362 15.97 58.99 22.26
N ASP A 363 16.41 59.66 21.20
CA ASP A 363 16.79 58.99 19.96
C ASP A 363 18.15 58.29 20.09
N ASN A 364 19.07 58.82 20.90
CA ASN A 364 20.33 58.14 21.23
C ASN A 364 20.08 56.86 22.02
N ILE A 365 19.15 56.88 23.00
CA ILE A 365 18.74 55.71 23.76
C ILE A 365 18.07 54.69 22.82
N SER A 366 17.12 55.14 21.99
CA SER A 366 16.41 54.28 21.04
C SER A 366 17.37 53.56 20.09
N ASP A 367 18.37 54.26 19.56
CA ASP A 367 19.40 53.67 18.69
C ASP A 367 20.25 52.65 19.46
N CYS A 368 20.79 53.01 20.64
CA CYS A 368 21.65 52.10 21.39
C CYS A 368 20.92 50.84 21.88
N VAL A 369 19.65 50.96 22.27
CA VAL A 369 18.81 49.81 22.62
C VAL A 369 18.50 48.97 21.36
N SER A 370 18.36 49.59 20.19
CA SER A 370 18.09 48.89 18.93
C SER A 370 19.29 48.16 18.35
N ASP A 371 20.48 48.73 18.56
CA ASP A 371 21.75 48.24 18.04
C ASP A 371 22.48 47.30 19.02
N SER A 372 21.89 47.01 20.19
CA SER A 372 22.44 46.12 21.22
C SER A 372 21.64 44.81 21.35
N GLU A 373 22.30 43.70 21.64
CA GLU A 373 21.61 42.41 21.85
C GLU A 373 20.94 42.27 23.22
N ARG A 374 21.52 42.91 24.24
CA ARG A 374 21.05 42.85 25.63
C ARG A 374 21.12 44.23 26.27
N VAL A 375 20.36 44.41 27.34
CA VAL A 375 20.36 45.65 28.12
C VAL A 375 20.66 45.33 29.59
N ILE A 376 21.67 46.00 30.14
CA ILE A 376 21.95 46.03 31.58
C ILE A 376 21.40 47.33 32.16
N LEU A 377 20.58 47.21 33.20
CA LEU A 377 20.15 48.35 34.01
C LEU A 377 20.90 48.32 35.35
N VAL A 378 21.68 49.37 35.61
CA VAL A 378 22.40 49.55 36.88
C VAL A 378 21.53 50.37 37.81
N PHE A 379 20.84 49.67 38.71
CA PHE A 379 19.86 50.22 39.63
C PHE A 379 20.53 50.66 40.94
N SER A 380 20.30 51.92 41.32
CA SER A 380 20.80 52.55 42.54
C SER A 380 19.77 53.58 43.05
N PRO A 381 19.96 54.16 44.25
CA PRO A 381 19.17 55.30 44.69
C PRO A 381 19.27 56.51 43.76
N HIS A 382 20.42 56.71 43.09
CA HIS A 382 20.62 57.77 42.10
C HIS A 382 19.81 57.48 40.83
N PHE A 383 19.84 56.24 40.35
CA PHE A 383 19.04 55.78 39.23
C PHE A 383 17.54 55.97 39.47
N ALA A 384 17.05 55.65 40.68
CA ALA A 384 15.64 55.78 41.01
C ALA A 384 15.14 57.25 41.00
N ARG A 385 16.01 58.19 41.39
CA ARG A 385 15.71 59.63 41.44
C ARG A 385 15.89 60.34 40.10
N SER A 386 16.64 59.78 39.15
CA SER A 386 16.87 60.36 37.83
C SER A 386 15.63 60.21 36.93
N GLU A 387 15.10 61.34 36.46
CA GLU A 387 13.99 61.35 35.50
C GLU A 387 14.35 60.67 34.17
N TRP A 388 15.63 60.74 33.78
CA TRP A 388 16.15 60.09 32.59
C TRP A 388 16.20 58.58 32.75
N CYS A 389 16.69 58.08 33.88
CA CYS A 389 16.73 56.65 34.18
C CYS A 389 15.31 56.05 34.29
N GLN A 390 14.34 56.83 34.79
CA GLN A 390 12.92 56.44 34.79
C GLN A 390 12.36 56.30 33.38
N PHE A 391 12.73 57.20 32.47
CA PHE A 391 12.36 57.11 31.06
C PHE A 391 13.02 55.89 30.39
N GLU A 392 14.33 55.72 30.57
CA GLU A 392 15.12 54.60 30.03
C GLU A 392 14.56 53.26 30.48
N LEU A 393 14.23 53.09 31.77
CA LEU A 393 13.65 51.85 32.29
C LEU A 393 12.30 51.52 31.63
N LYS A 394 11.42 52.51 31.45
CA LYS A 394 10.12 52.28 30.78
C LYS A 394 10.30 51.94 29.30
N TYR A 395 11.22 52.63 28.63
CA TYR A 395 11.53 52.38 27.22
C TYR A 395 12.14 50.99 27.04
N CYS A 396 13.19 50.67 27.80
CA CYS A 396 13.85 49.36 27.78
C CYS A 396 12.87 48.25 28.14
N GLN A 397 12.04 48.42 29.17
CA GLN A 397 11.02 47.42 29.53
C GLN A 397 10.04 47.17 28.39
N SER A 398 9.54 48.22 27.73
CA SER A 398 8.62 48.09 26.60
C SER A 398 9.30 47.38 25.41
N PHE A 399 10.53 47.80 25.09
CA PHE A 399 11.31 47.26 23.99
C PHE A 399 11.71 45.79 24.18
N VAL A 400 12.18 45.44 25.38
CA VAL A 400 12.55 44.07 25.79
C VAL A 400 11.32 43.17 25.76
N MET A 401 10.16 43.64 26.24
CA MET A 401 8.91 42.88 26.18
C MET A 401 8.41 42.68 24.74
N GLU A 402 8.55 43.68 23.87
CA GLU A 402 8.17 43.58 22.45
C GLU A 402 9.07 42.63 21.66
N ARG A 403 10.37 42.56 22.00
CA ARG A 403 11.35 41.72 21.28
C ARG A 403 11.69 40.39 21.97
N ASP A 404 11.16 40.15 23.17
CA ASP A 404 11.47 38.99 24.03
C ASP A 404 12.97 38.90 24.38
N ASP A 405 13.69 40.02 24.32
CA ASP A 405 15.14 40.11 24.56
C ASP A 405 15.45 40.04 26.07
N VAL A 406 16.73 39.91 26.45
CA VAL A 406 17.13 39.74 27.85
C VAL A 406 17.50 41.08 28.47
N MET A 407 16.80 41.43 29.54
CA MET A 407 17.11 42.58 30.39
C MET A 407 17.73 42.08 31.70
N VAL A 408 18.96 42.48 31.97
CA VAL A 408 19.68 42.13 33.20
C VAL A 408 19.63 43.33 34.15
N LEU A 409 19.14 43.09 35.37
CA LEU A 409 19.07 44.12 36.41
C LEU A 409 20.21 43.91 37.41
N VAL A 410 21.06 44.92 37.57
CA VAL A 410 22.13 44.97 38.56
C VAL A 410 21.74 45.97 39.64
N ALA A 411 21.73 45.57 40.90
CA ALA A 411 21.44 46.47 42.03
C ALA A 411 22.73 46.83 42.76
N LEU A 412 23.13 48.11 42.69
CA LEU A 412 24.34 48.60 43.38
C LEU A 412 24.15 48.78 44.88
N GLN A 413 22.96 49.26 45.27
CA GLN A 413 22.61 49.55 46.66
C GLN A 413 21.10 49.33 46.84
N GLU A 414 20.70 49.04 48.08
CA GLU A 414 19.29 48.89 48.41
C GLU A 414 18.55 50.23 48.29
N THR A 415 17.60 50.30 47.36
CA THR A 415 16.79 51.50 47.13
C THR A 415 15.47 51.40 47.89
N GLN A 416 15.17 52.41 48.71
CA GLN A 416 13.91 52.45 49.46
C GLN A 416 12.70 52.63 48.53
N SER A 417 11.59 51.97 48.86
CA SER A 417 10.34 52.02 48.07
C SER A 417 9.76 53.43 47.87
N ARG A 418 10.09 54.38 48.76
CA ARG A 418 9.65 55.78 48.64
C ARG A 418 10.30 56.54 47.49
N ASP A 419 11.48 56.11 47.04
CA ASP A 419 12.27 56.80 46.02
C ASP A 419 12.00 56.21 44.63
N MET A 420 11.07 55.26 44.50
CA MET A 420 10.79 54.51 43.28
C MET A 420 9.42 54.84 42.67
N THR A 421 9.36 54.82 41.34
CA THR A 421 8.08 54.87 40.62
C THR A 421 7.39 53.51 40.62
N GLY A 422 6.08 53.50 40.32
CA GLY A 422 5.32 52.24 40.21
C GLY A 422 5.88 51.28 39.15
N ALA A 423 6.46 51.80 38.06
CA ALA A 423 7.10 50.99 37.03
C ALA A 423 8.40 50.32 37.54
N MET A 424 9.23 51.07 38.26
CA MET A 424 10.45 50.55 38.89
C MET A 424 10.15 49.45 39.91
N LEU A 425 9.15 49.68 40.76
CA LEU A 425 8.67 48.67 41.72
C LEU A 425 8.13 47.41 41.00
N ALA A 426 7.44 47.58 39.89
CA ALA A 426 6.94 46.45 39.10
C ALA A 426 8.09 45.63 38.50
N VAL A 427 9.10 46.29 37.93
CA VAL A 427 10.30 45.62 37.40
C VAL A 427 11.01 44.85 38.51
N LEU A 428 11.39 45.50 39.62
CA LEU A 428 12.10 44.83 40.73
C LEU A 428 11.33 43.65 41.35
N ARG A 429 9.98 43.68 41.34
CA ARG A 429 9.15 42.58 41.86
C ARG A 429 8.97 41.43 40.87
N THR A 430 9.15 41.67 39.57
CA THR A 430 8.85 40.69 38.52
C THR A 430 10.10 40.17 37.81
N THR A 431 11.25 40.83 37.99
CA THR A 431 12.55 40.43 37.40
C THR A 431 13.57 40.15 38.50
N THR A 432 14.28 39.03 38.38
CA THR A 432 15.43 38.70 39.23
C THR A 432 16.61 39.63 38.93
N TYR A 433 17.29 40.12 39.96
CA TYR A 433 18.43 41.03 39.83
C TYR A 433 19.67 40.48 40.53
N ILE A 434 20.83 41.02 40.17
CA ILE A 434 22.13 40.66 40.72
C ILE A 434 22.59 41.82 41.61
N GLU A 435 22.81 41.54 42.89
CA GLU A 435 23.26 42.55 43.86
C GLU A 435 24.79 42.67 43.85
N TRP A 436 25.27 43.90 43.87
CA TRP A 436 26.67 44.25 44.10
C TRP A 436 26.95 44.38 45.60
N ASP A 437 28.08 43.87 46.04
CA ASP A 437 28.59 44.01 47.40
C ASP A 437 30.12 44.11 47.32
N ASP A 438 30.72 44.85 48.25
CA ASP A 438 32.16 45.09 48.31
C ASP A 438 32.95 43.92 48.92
N GLU A 439 32.28 42.97 49.57
CA GLU A 439 32.92 41.76 50.10
C GLU A 439 33.47 40.85 48.98
N GLN A 440 34.70 40.35 49.15
CA GLN A 440 35.46 39.67 48.09
C GLN A 440 34.73 38.43 47.54
N ASP A 441 34.11 37.63 48.41
CA ASP A 441 33.33 36.45 48.02
C ASP A 441 32.04 36.83 47.26
N ALA A 442 31.41 37.94 47.65
CA ALA A 442 30.22 38.46 47.01
C ALA A 442 30.51 39.05 45.62
N ARG A 443 31.67 39.73 45.45
CA ARG A 443 32.15 40.20 44.13
C ARG A 443 32.36 39.04 43.15
N GLN A 444 32.97 37.93 43.57
CA GLN A 444 33.13 36.76 42.70
C GLN A 444 31.78 36.15 42.29
N SER A 445 30.85 36.07 43.24
CA SER A 445 29.47 35.62 42.98
C SER A 445 28.71 36.56 42.04
N PHE A 446 28.91 37.87 42.16
CA PHE A 446 28.35 38.88 41.26
C PHE A 446 28.82 38.63 39.82
N TRP A 447 30.13 38.56 39.59
CA TRP A 447 30.69 38.38 38.26
C TRP A 447 30.29 37.05 37.63
N GLY A 448 30.28 35.95 38.40
CA GLY A 448 29.81 34.66 37.89
C GLY A 448 28.34 34.67 37.48
N ARG A 449 27.47 35.31 38.27
CA ARG A 449 26.04 35.47 37.93
C ARG A 449 25.83 36.39 36.74
N LEU A 450 26.61 37.46 36.64
CA LEU A 450 26.52 38.41 35.53
C LEU A 450 27.01 37.75 34.23
N HIS A 451 28.09 36.96 34.29
CA HIS A 451 28.56 36.18 33.16
C HIS A 451 27.47 35.21 32.69
N VAL A 452 26.84 34.43 33.58
CA VAL A 452 25.73 33.52 33.21
C VAL A 452 24.49 34.26 32.68
N ALA A 453 24.26 35.50 33.10
CA ALA A 453 23.13 36.30 32.62
C ALA A 453 23.37 36.91 31.23
N LEU A 454 24.63 37.24 30.91
CA LEU A 454 25.02 37.81 29.62
C LEU A 454 25.41 36.73 28.60
N ASP A 455 26.01 35.64 29.06
CA ASP A 455 26.41 34.51 28.26
C ASP A 455 25.25 33.52 28.10
N ASP A 456 25.01 33.05 26.87
CA ASP A 456 23.98 32.03 26.64
C ASP A 456 24.56 30.72 27.20
N PRO A 457 23.86 29.94 28.04
CA PRO A 457 24.42 28.79 28.79
C PRO A 457 24.90 27.58 27.95
N GLU A 458 25.28 27.77 26.69
CA GLU A 458 25.88 26.75 25.82
C GLU A 458 27.40 26.90 25.61
N GLU A 459 28.08 27.93 26.13
CA GLU A 459 29.57 27.96 26.11
C GLU A 459 30.25 27.22 27.27
N ILE A 460 29.48 26.67 28.22
CA ILE A 460 29.99 25.64 29.14
C ILE A 460 29.69 24.25 28.53
N GLN A 461 30.30 23.96 27.38
CA GLN A 461 30.46 22.60 26.89
C GLN A 461 31.94 22.19 26.90
N VAL A 462 32.24 21.36 27.90
CA VAL A 462 33.19 20.23 27.84
C VAL A 462 34.65 20.59 27.50
N VAL A 463 35.47 20.74 28.55
CA VAL A 463 36.85 20.23 28.55
C VAL A 463 36.88 18.91 29.29
#